data_AF-A0A2D7RG24-F1
#
_entry.id   AF-A0A2D7RG24-F1
#
_cell.length_a   1.000
_cell.length_b   1.000
_cell.length_c   1.000
_cell.angle_alpha   90.00
_cell.angle_beta   90.00
_cell.angle_gamma   90.00
#
_symmetry.space_group_name_H-M   'P 1'
#
loop_
_entity.id
_entity.type
_entity.pdbx_description
1 polymer ?
#
loop_
_entity_poly.entity_id
_entity_poly.type
_entity_poly.pdbx_seq_one_letter_code
_entity_poly.pdbx_strand_id
1 'polypeptide(L)'
;METSDWQFLESHPVKNKIHIDADLLSSIVAEEWAALCDLCIGLDRNAKINAYFDNSLEGKTTLAWASHTMYLNGLIWLPALTNSFYTGYDFTIGVNPDPPNGWFNGECSEISFRYDLRSVIRHELLHGVGLSSSISFDNSWSVGSFTSGLCFPRLYDTLIRDPSGNLIVSGCNIQDISGKRLYLGDVELYNPYVYDEGSSISHHNYPGKLFYYRSTPMKCMYVSSTEVSMLGLLGVGCSPDSRSASDQQANLEPNFLFLLSLCIVVLGLH
;
A
#
# COMPACT_ATOMS: atom_id res chain seq x y z
N MET A 1 5.00 21.40 -13.89
CA MET A 1 4.01 20.32 -14.10
C MET A 1 4.83 19.06 -14.09
N GLU A 2 4.81 18.30 -13.00
CA GLU A 2 5.48 17.00 -12.98
C GLU A 2 4.76 16.09 -13.99
N THR A 3 5.50 15.52 -14.93
CA THR A 3 5.00 14.48 -15.81
C THR A 3 4.52 13.32 -14.95
N SER A 4 3.30 12.79 -15.18
CA SER A 4 2.84 11.61 -14.45
C SER A 4 3.81 10.44 -14.67
N ASP A 5 4.00 9.57 -13.66
CA ASP A 5 4.89 8.40 -13.78
C ASP A 5 4.53 7.57 -15.02
N TRP A 6 3.24 7.45 -15.30
CA TRP A 6 2.72 6.77 -16.47
C TRP A 6 3.29 7.32 -17.78
N GLN A 7 3.16 8.64 -18.00
CA GLN A 7 3.72 9.32 -19.17
C GLN A 7 5.24 9.24 -19.22
N PHE A 8 5.90 9.28 -18.05
CA PHE A 8 7.35 9.10 -17.97
C PHE A 8 7.75 7.71 -18.49
N LEU A 9 7.08 6.64 -18.06
CA LEU A 9 7.36 5.29 -18.52
C LEU A 9 7.05 5.09 -20.02
N GLU A 10 5.95 5.65 -20.52
CA GLU A 10 5.60 5.61 -21.94
C GLU A 10 6.67 6.28 -22.82
N SER A 11 7.32 7.33 -22.30
CA SER A 11 8.43 8.01 -22.99
C SER A 11 9.77 7.25 -22.96
N HIS A 12 9.88 6.17 -22.17
CA HIS A 12 11.08 5.34 -22.02
C HIS A 12 10.78 3.86 -22.33
N PRO A 13 10.51 3.50 -23.60
CA PRO A 13 10.04 2.17 -23.96
C PRO A 13 11.07 1.06 -23.71
N VAL A 14 10.61 -0.06 -23.14
CA VAL A 14 11.41 -1.27 -22.95
C VAL A 14 11.08 -2.31 -24.04
N LYS A 15 12.11 -2.85 -24.70
CA LYS A 15 11.94 -3.77 -25.84
C LYS A 15 11.47 -5.18 -25.45
N ASN A 16 11.89 -5.66 -24.28
CA ASN A 16 11.65 -7.03 -23.83
C ASN A 16 10.59 -7.03 -22.72
N LYS A 17 9.32 -6.98 -23.11
CA LYS A 17 8.20 -7.18 -22.18
C LYS A 17 8.05 -8.68 -21.88
N ILE A 18 7.91 -9.03 -20.61
CA ILE A 18 7.57 -10.40 -20.20
C ILE A 18 6.05 -10.51 -20.23
N HIS A 19 5.52 -11.56 -20.85
CA HIS A 19 4.11 -11.90 -20.71
C HIS A 19 3.92 -12.67 -19.41
N ILE A 20 3.05 -12.15 -18.55
CA ILE A 20 2.63 -12.84 -17.33
C ILE A 20 1.25 -13.42 -17.61
N ASP A 21 1.12 -14.73 -17.59
CA ASP A 21 -0.16 -15.41 -17.74
C ASP A 21 -0.85 -15.59 -16.37
N ALA A 22 -2.09 -16.09 -16.38
CA ALA A 22 -2.88 -16.25 -15.16
C ALA A 22 -2.29 -17.27 -14.18
N ASP A 23 -1.60 -18.31 -14.67
CA ASP A 23 -0.97 -19.34 -13.83
C ASP A 23 0.26 -18.78 -13.11
N LEU A 24 1.07 -17.99 -13.82
CA LEU A 24 2.20 -17.28 -13.24
C LEU A 24 1.74 -16.21 -12.25
N LEU A 25 0.69 -15.44 -12.57
CA LEU A 25 0.10 -14.48 -11.62
C LEU A 25 -0.36 -15.19 -10.33
N SER A 26 -1.06 -16.31 -10.46
CA SER A 26 -1.55 -17.09 -9.31
C SER A 26 -0.39 -17.60 -8.45
N SER A 27 0.69 -18.03 -9.08
CA SER A 27 1.91 -18.48 -8.39
C SER A 27 2.60 -17.33 -7.65
N ILE A 28 2.74 -16.15 -8.28
CA ILE A 28 3.28 -14.95 -7.64
C ILE A 28 2.45 -14.56 -6.42
N VAL A 29 1.12 -14.55 -6.53
CA VAL A 29 0.23 -14.23 -5.40
C VAL A 29 0.41 -15.22 -4.26
N ALA A 30 0.49 -16.52 -4.56
CA ALA A 30 0.72 -17.55 -3.53
C ALA A 30 2.08 -17.41 -2.85
N GLU A 31 3.14 -17.10 -3.60
CA GLU A 31 4.48 -16.86 -3.07
C GLU A 31 4.54 -15.61 -2.17
N GLU A 32 3.95 -14.49 -2.62
CA GLU A 32 3.92 -13.25 -1.83
C GLU A 32 3.04 -13.39 -0.59
N TRP A 33 1.93 -14.14 -0.67
CA TRP A 33 1.12 -14.47 0.51
C TRP A 33 1.90 -15.32 1.51
N ALA A 34 2.56 -16.38 1.05
CA ALA A 34 3.40 -17.22 1.89
C ALA A 34 4.50 -16.41 2.59
N ALA A 35 5.17 -15.52 1.86
CA ALA A 35 6.18 -14.61 2.43
C ALA A 35 5.57 -13.66 3.47
N LEU A 36 4.38 -13.12 3.21
CA LEU A 36 3.68 -12.27 4.17
C LEU A 36 3.29 -13.04 5.44
N CYS A 37 2.83 -14.28 5.34
CA CYS A 37 2.56 -15.13 6.51
C CYS A 37 3.83 -15.42 7.32
N ASP A 38 5.00 -15.51 6.68
CA ASP A 38 6.28 -15.68 7.40
C ASP A 38 6.70 -14.42 8.16
N LEU A 39 6.34 -13.24 7.64
CA LEU A 39 6.54 -11.96 8.34
C LEU A 39 5.51 -11.75 9.46
N CYS A 40 4.27 -12.22 9.26
CA CYS A 40 3.11 -11.94 10.10
C CYS A 40 2.55 -13.21 10.74
N ILE A 41 3.12 -13.57 11.90
CA ILE A 41 2.73 -14.77 12.64
C ILE A 41 1.26 -14.64 13.09
N GLY A 42 0.39 -15.47 12.53
CA GLY A 42 -1.04 -15.50 12.84
C GLY A 42 -1.96 -15.29 11.65
N LEU A 43 -1.44 -14.89 10.48
CA LEU A 43 -2.21 -14.93 9.24
C LEU A 43 -2.49 -16.37 8.81
N ASP A 44 -3.69 -16.63 8.27
CA ASP A 44 -4.04 -17.96 7.75
C ASP A 44 -3.30 -18.22 6.43
N ARG A 45 -2.33 -19.11 6.48
CA ARG A 45 -1.56 -19.53 5.30
C ARG A 45 -2.45 -20.18 4.22
N ASN A 46 -3.64 -20.64 4.57
CA ASN A 46 -4.62 -21.24 3.64
C ASN A 46 -5.69 -20.26 3.17
N ALA A 47 -5.51 -18.95 3.37
CA ALA A 47 -6.42 -17.93 2.87
C ALA A 47 -6.72 -18.15 1.38
N LYS A 48 -8.00 -18.06 1.03
CA LYS A 48 -8.52 -18.24 -0.32
C LYS A 48 -8.49 -16.91 -1.05
N ILE A 49 -7.43 -16.68 -1.81
CA ILE A 49 -7.20 -15.46 -2.57
C ILE A 49 -7.58 -15.70 -4.03
N ASN A 50 -8.52 -14.92 -4.56
CA ASN A 50 -8.84 -14.93 -5.99
C ASN A 50 -8.05 -13.82 -6.69
N ALA A 51 -7.19 -14.15 -7.65
CA ALA A 51 -6.42 -13.16 -8.39
C ALA A 51 -6.56 -13.37 -9.89
N TYR A 52 -6.75 -12.27 -10.63
CA TYR A 52 -6.90 -12.32 -12.09
C TYR A 52 -6.47 -11.01 -12.74
N PHE A 53 -6.23 -11.07 -14.05
CA PHE A 53 -6.04 -9.87 -14.87
C PHE A 53 -7.40 -9.23 -15.20
N ASP A 54 -7.58 -7.99 -14.77
CA ASP A 54 -8.80 -7.22 -15.00
C ASP A 54 -8.64 -6.32 -16.23
N ASN A 55 -9.18 -6.79 -17.36
CA ASN A 55 -9.12 -6.07 -18.63
C ASN A 55 -9.85 -4.71 -18.58
N SER A 56 -10.68 -4.45 -17.56
CA SER A 56 -11.28 -3.12 -17.38
C SER A 56 -10.27 -2.05 -16.93
N LEU A 57 -9.05 -2.45 -16.54
CA LEU A 57 -7.95 -1.57 -16.17
C LEU A 57 -7.05 -1.18 -17.35
N GLU A 58 -7.21 -1.79 -18.52
CA GLU A 58 -6.43 -1.43 -19.72
C GLU A 58 -6.59 0.06 -20.05
N GLY A 59 -5.46 0.74 -20.26
CA GLY A 59 -5.42 2.19 -20.52
C GLY A 59 -5.75 3.08 -19.31
N LYS A 60 -5.95 2.52 -18.11
CA LYS A 60 -6.10 3.27 -16.86
C LYS A 60 -4.79 3.29 -16.07
N THR A 61 -4.60 4.33 -15.27
CA THR A 61 -3.41 4.48 -14.41
C THR A 61 -3.43 3.58 -13.17
N THR A 62 -4.54 2.92 -12.88
CA THR A 62 -4.68 1.96 -11.79
C THR A 62 -3.90 0.69 -12.11
N LEU A 63 -2.97 0.32 -11.22
CA LEU A 63 -2.09 -0.84 -11.38
C LEU A 63 -2.76 -2.16 -10.95
N ALA A 64 -3.50 -2.11 -9.86
CA ALA A 64 -4.32 -3.19 -9.35
C ALA A 64 -5.36 -2.62 -8.38
N TRP A 65 -6.25 -3.49 -7.91
CA TRP A 65 -7.15 -3.23 -6.80
C TRP A 65 -7.37 -4.51 -6.00
N ALA A 66 -7.71 -4.36 -4.73
CA ALA A 66 -8.15 -5.44 -3.87
C ALA A 66 -9.55 -5.18 -3.30
N SER A 67 -10.32 -6.24 -3.14
CA SER A 67 -11.60 -6.23 -2.44
C SER A 67 -11.65 -7.39 -1.46
N HIS A 68 -11.80 -7.08 -0.17
CA HIS A 68 -11.98 -8.08 0.88
C HIS A 68 -13.44 -8.43 1.10
N THR A 69 -13.70 -9.71 1.34
CA THR A 69 -14.97 -10.13 1.90
C THR A 69 -14.99 -9.72 3.36
N MET A 70 -16.09 -9.12 3.81
CA MET A 70 -16.25 -8.66 5.18
C MET A 70 -17.37 -9.44 5.86
N TYR A 71 -17.24 -9.69 7.17
CA TYR A 71 -18.32 -10.20 8.00
C TYR A 71 -18.54 -9.28 9.21
N LEU A 72 -19.79 -9.21 9.66
CA LEU A 72 -20.15 -8.38 10.79
C LEU A 72 -19.92 -9.17 12.09
N ASN A 73 -19.08 -8.64 12.98
CA ASN A 73 -18.89 -9.18 14.32
C ASN A 73 -19.31 -8.12 15.35
N GLY A 74 -20.44 -8.35 16.02
CA GLY A 74 -21.05 -7.33 16.86
C GLY A 74 -21.45 -6.10 16.05
N LEU A 75 -20.75 -4.98 16.26
CA LEU A 75 -21.05 -3.69 15.63
C LEU A 75 -19.95 -3.21 14.66
N ILE A 76 -19.03 -4.10 14.24
CA ILE A 76 -17.87 -3.75 13.41
C ILE A 76 -17.70 -4.77 12.28
N TRP A 77 -17.41 -4.27 11.08
CA TRP A 77 -17.01 -5.11 9.94
C TRP A 77 -15.54 -5.52 10.08
N LEU A 78 -15.32 -6.83 10.00
CA LEU A 78 -14.00 -7.47 10.01
C LEU A 78 -13.73 -8.20 8.69
N PRO A 79 -12.47 -8.26 8.21
CA PRO A 79 -12.11 -9.08 7.06
C PRO A 79 -12.43 -10.56 7.32
N ALA A 80 -12.99 -11.23 6.32
CA ALA A 80 -13.35 -12.66 6.37
C ALA A 80 -12.15 -13.56 6.68
N LEU A 81 -10.95 -13.11 6.35
CA LEU A 81 -9.67 -13.73 6.72
C LEU A 81 -9.56 -14.02 8.23
N THR A 82 -10.24 -13.24 9.08
CA THR A 82 -10.25 -13.44 10.55
C THR A 82 -11.31 -14.44 11.02
N ASN A 83 -12.11 -15.00 10.11
CA ASN A 83 -13.20 -15.93 10.38
C ASN A 83 -12.92 -17.32 9.78
N SER A 84 -12.49 -18.25 10.62
CA SER A 84 -12.19 -19.64 10.23
C SER A 84 -13.38 -20.46 9.72
N PHE A 85 -14.61 -19.96 9.85
CA PHE A 85 -15.82 -20.63 9.35
C PHE A 85 -16.23 -20.16 7.95
N TYR A 86 -15.63 -19.09 7.43
CA TYR A 86 -15.93 -18.61 6.09
C TYR A 86 -15.27 -19.51 5.04
N THR A 87 -16.02 -19.90 4.01
CA THR A 87 -15.56 -20.89 3.02
C THR A 87 -15.36 -20.33 1.61
N GLY A 88 -15.74 -19.08 1.36
CA GLY A 88 -15.55 -18.41 0.07
C GLY A 88 -14.15 -17.80 -0.08
N TYR A 89 -13.96 -16.90 -1.05
CA TYR A 89 -12.72 -16.15 -1.16
C TYR A 89 -12.62 -15.07 -0.09
N ASP A 90 -11.53 -15.07 0.67
CA ASP A 90 -11.27 -14.11 1.74
C ASP A 90 -11.13 -12.70 1.15
N PHE A 91 -10.44 -12.60 0.02
CA PHE A 91 -10.36 -11.39 -0.77
C PHE A 91 -10.00 -11.69 -2.24
N THR A 92 -10.22 -10.69 -3.08
CA THR A 92 -10.01 -10.73 -4.53
C THR A 92 -9.05 -9.62 -4.94
N ILE A 93 -8.17 -9.90 -5.90
CA ILE A 93 -7.22 -8.97 -6.51
C ILE A 93 -7.47 -8.91 -8.02
N GLY A 94 -7.72 -7.72 -8.54
CA GLY A 94 -7.73 -7.44 -9.98
C GLY A 94 -6.45 -6.71 -10.38
N VAL A 95 -5.69 -7.26 -11.31
CA VAL A 95 -4.40 -6.70 -11.76
C VAL A 95 -4.53 -6.14 -13.17
N ASN A 96 -3.95 -4.97 -13.43
CA ASN A 96 -3.93 -4.40 -14.77
C ASN A 96 -3.10 -5.29 -15.71
N PRO A 97 -3.65 -5.78 -16.85
CA PRO A 97 -2.90 -6.66 -17.74
C PRO A 97 -1.77 -5.97 -18.51
N ASP A 98 -1.84 -4.65 -18.75
CA ASP A 98 -0.90 -3.94 -19.61
C ASP A 98 -0.55 -2.53 -19.08
N PRO A 99 0.19 -2.43 -17.96
CA PRO A 99 0.82 -1.16 -17.58
C PRO A 99 1.93 -0.77 -18.60
N PRO A 100 2.40 0.49 -18.60
CA PRO A 100 3.48 0.94 -19.47
C PRO A 100 4.71 0.06 -19.30
N ASN A 101 5.31 -0.33 -20.43
CA ASN A 101 6.44 -1.26 -20.50
C ASN A 101 6.19 -2.67 -19.94
N GLY A 102 4.95 -3.02 -19.61
CA GLY A 102 4.57 -4.30 -19.02
C GLY A 102 5.08 -4.48 -17.59
N TRP A 103 4.71 -5.60 -16.99
CA TRP A 103 5.13 -5.95 -15.63
C TRP A 103 6.60 -6.36 -15.56
N PHE A 104 7.28 -5.94 -14.50
CA PHE A 104 8.54 -6.52 -14.08
C PHE A 104 8.30 -7.63 -13.06
N ASN A 105 8.99 -8.76 -13.22
CA ASN A 105 9.01 -9.88 -12.29
C ASN A 105 10.40 -10.55 -12.34
N GLY A 106 11.32 -10.07 -11.52
CA GLY A 106 12.71 -10.53 -11.51
C GLY A 106 13.53 -9.88 -10.39
N GLU A 107 14.86 -9.91 -10.52
CA GLU A 107 15.78 -9.30 -9.55
C GLU A 107 15.70 -7.77 -9.58
N CYS A 108 15.52 -7.15 -8.41
CA CYS A 108 15.18 -5.72 -8.36
C CYS A 108 16.19 -4.79 -9.05
N SER A 109 17.46 -5.17 -9.08
CA SER A 109 18.53 -4.42 -9.78
C SER A 109 18.31 -4.29 -11.30
N GLU A 110 17.41 -5.08 -11.89
CA GLU A 110 17.15 -5.15 -13.34
C GLU A 110 15.80 -4.53 -13.75
N ILE A 111 15.09 -3.90 -12.82
CA ILE A 111 13.70 -3.44 -13.01
C ILE A 111 13.51 -2.54 -14.24
N SER A 112 14.48 -1.66 -14.51
CA SER A 112 14.42 -0.66 -15.58
C SER A 112 13.14 0.19 -15.49
N PHE A 113 12.66 0.74 -16.61
CA PHE A 113 11.48 1.61 -16.70
C PHE A 113 10.16 0.83 -16.60
N ARG A 114 9.91 0.14 -15.48
CA ARG A 114 8.70 -0.68 -15.25
C ARG A 114 8.21 -0.61 -13.81
N TYR A 115 6.96 -1.03 -13.59
CA TYR A 115 6.47 -1.34 -12.24
C TYR A 115 6.81 -2.79 -11.86
N ASP A 116 7.18 -3.00 -10.59
CA ASP A 116 7.36 -4.34 -10.02
C ASP A 116 6.01 -4.97 -9.68
N LEU A 117 5.66 -6.07 -10.35
CA LEU A 117 4.39 -6.76 -10.11
C LEU A 117 4.31 -7.26 -8.68
N ARG A 118 5.41 -7.78 -8.12
CA ARG A 118 5.39 -8.32 -6.76
C ARG A 118 5.14 -7.25 -5.71
N SER A 119 5.65 -6.04 -5.90
CA SER A 119 5.37 -4.89 -5.03
C SER A 119 3.89 -4.52 -5.07
N VAL A 120 3.29 -4.49 -6.26
CA VAL A 120 1.85 -4.25 -6.41
C VAL A 120 1.04 -5.36 -5.74
N ILE A 121 1.40 -6.64 -5.95
CA ILE A 121 0.72 -7.75 -5.27
C ILE A 121 0.84 -7.65 -3.75
N ARG A 122 2.03 -7.40 -3.19
CA ARG A 122 2.21 -7.21 -1.74
C ARG A 122 1.30 -6.11 -1.21
N HIS A 123 1.21 -4.99 -1.93
CA HIS A 123 0.33 -3.89 -1.57
C HIS A 123 -1.14 -4.33 -1.54
N GLU A 124 -1.62 -5.01 -2.58
CA GLU A 124 -3.00 -5.52 -2.63
C GLU A 124 -3.28 -6.59 -1.55
N LEU A 125 -2.27 -7.41 -1.20
CA LEU A 125 -2.38 -8.35 -0.07
C LEU A 125 -2.59 -7.62 1.25
N LEU A 126 -1.94 -6.47 1.48
CA LEU A 126 -2.14 -5.67 2.70
C LEU A 126 -3.55 -5.06 2.77
N HIS A 127 -4.09 -4.62 1.64
CA HIS A 127 -5.51 -4.27 1.55
C HIS A 127 -6.40 -5.48 1.90
N GLY A 128 -6.09 -6.67 1.37
CA GLY A 128 -6.80 -7.91 1.65
C GLY A 128 -6.80 -8.33 3.13
N VAL A 129 -5.70 -8.05 3.85
CA VAL A 129 -5.59 -8.28 5.30
C VAL A 129 -6.48 -7.31 6.09
N GLY A 130 -6.81 -6.14 5.55
CA GLY A 130 -7.75 -5.20 6.15
C GLY A 130 -7.24 -3.76 6.27
N LEU A 131 -6.06 -3.43 5.72
CA LEU A 131 -5.61 -2.03 5.63
C LEU A 131 -6.40 -1.28 4.55
N SER A 132 -7.68 -1.02 4.79
CA SER A 132 -8.54 -0.34 3.83
C SER A 132 -9.67 0.41 4.54
N SER A 133 -9.77 1.70 4.25
CA SER A 133 -10.84 2.53 4.77
C SER A 133 -12.14 2.32 4.00
N SER A 134 -13.27 2.50 4.67
CA SER A 134 -14.58 2.69 4.00
C SER A 134 -15.01 4.17 3.93
N ILE A 135 -14.16 5.09 4.41
CA ILE A 135 -14.44 6.51 4.35
C ILE A 135 -14.39 6.96 2.91
N SER A 136 -15.43 7.67 2.46
CA SER A 136 -15.54 8.23 1.12
C SER A 136 -16.15 9.63 1.15
N PHE A 137 -15.94 10.37 0.06
CA PHE A 137 -16.54 11.67 -0.17
C PHE A 137 -17.09 11.75 -1.58
N ASP A 138 -18.39 12.03 -1.69
CA ASP A 138 -19.06 12.39 -2.94
C ASP A 138 -19.65 13.80 -2.79
N ASN A 139 -20.81 13.90 -2.14
CA ASN A 139 -21.43 15.18 -1.76
C ASN A 139 -21.32 15.48 -0.26
N SER A 140 -21.04 14.44 0.53
CA SER A 140 -20.84 14.50 1.98
C SER A 140 -19.93 13.34 2.39
N TRP A 141 -19.25 13.49 3.53
CA TRP A 141 -18.48 12.41 4.12
C TRP A 141 -19.37 11.25 4.54
N SER A 142 -18.98 10.04 4.17
CA SER A 142 -19.61 8.79 4.60
C SER A 142 -18.57 7.79 5.09
N VAL A 143 -18.99 6.89 5.97
CA VAL A 143 -18.16 5.80 6.50
C VAL A 143 -19.04 4.60 6.83
N GLY A 144 -18.46 3.41 6.71
CA GLY A 144 -19.09 2.15 7.04
C GLY A 144 -19.95 1.57 5.92
N SER A 145 -20.72 0.53 6.26
CA SER A 145 -21.61 -0.14 5.31
C SER A 145 -22.90 -0.56 6.00
N PHE A 146 -24.00 -0.44 5.27
CA PHE A 146 -25.34 -0.78 5.75
C PHE A 146 -25.65 -2.27 5.55
N THR A 147 -26.20 -2.91 6.57
CA THR A 147 -26.84 -4.23 6.46
C THR A 147 -28.10 -4.25 7.32
N SER A 148 -29.18 -4.80 6.79
CA SER A 148 -30.47 -4.92 7.49
C SER A 148 -30.97 -3.59 8.10
N GLY A 149 -30.73 -2.46 7.43
CA GLY A 149 -31.16 -1.13 7.86
C GLY A 149 -30.29 -0.46 8.94
N LEU A 150 -29.19 -1.09 9.37
CA LEU A 150 -28.24 -0.54 10.33
C LEU A 150 -26.88 -0.34 9.65
N CYS A 151 -26.13 0.69 10.07
CA CYS A 151 -24.79 0.94 9.57
C CYS A 151 -23.73 0.56 10.60
N PHE A 152 -22.65 -0.05 10.11
CA PHE A 152 -21.49 -0.42 10.93
C PHE A 152 -20.19 0.04 10.24
N PRO A 153 -19.21 0.58 10.99
CA PRO A 153 -17.89 0.91 10.45
C PRO A 153 -17.02 -0.34 10.25
N ARG A 154 -15.93 -0.22 9.47
CA ARG A 154 -14.86 -1.23 9.46
C ARG A 154 -13.93 -1.02 10.64
N LEU A 155 -13.29 -2.09 11.12
CA LEU A 155 -12.30 -2.00 12.20
C LEU A 155 -11.23 -0.94 11.93
N TYR A 156 -10.68 -0.92 10.71
CA TYR A 156 -9.70 0.07 10.27
C TYR A 156 -10.15 1.51 10.55
N ASP A 157 -11.38 1.86 10.15
CA ASP A 157 -11.92 3.22 10.30
C ASP A 157 -12.07 3.64 11.76
N THR A 158 -12.40 2.69 12.65
CA THR A 158 -12.57 2.95 14.09
C THR A 158 -11.26 3.25 14.82
N LEU A 159 -10.12 3.07 14.17
CA LEU A 159 -8.79 3.25 14.75
C LEU A 159 -8.14 4.58 14.32
N ILE A 160 -8.74 5.29 13.37
CA ILE A 160 -8.17 6.53 12.82
C ILE A 160 -8.37 7.69 13.79
N ARG A 161 -7.30 8.44 14.01
CA ARG A 161 -7.24 9.56 14.96
C ARG A 161 -6.75 10.86 14.33
N ASP A 162 -7.18 11.97 14.92
CA ASP A 162 -6.63 13.30 14.66
C ASP A 162 -5.27 13.50 15.40
N PRO A 163 -4.57 14.63 15.19
CA PRO A 163 -3.30 14.91 15.88
C PRO A 163 -3.42 15.06 17.40
N SER A 164 -4.64 15.30 17.90
CA SER A 164 -4.93 15.39 19.35
C SER A 164 -5.26 14.02 19.95
N GLY A 165 -5.26 12.95 19.14
CA GLY A 165 -5.57 11.59 19.56
C GLY A 165 -7.07 11.27 19.60
N ASN A 166 -7.95 12.16 19.14
CA ASN A 166 -9.39 11.90 19.11
C ASN A 166 -9.75 11.01 17.92
N LEU A 167 -10.69 10.08 18.13
CA LEU A 167 -11.26 9.30 17.03
C LEU A 167 -12.05 10.21 16.09
N ILE A 168 -11.86 10.01 14.79
CA ILE A 168 -12.62 10.76 13.77
C ILE A 168 -13.93 10.08 13.37
N VAL A 169 -14.09 8.80 13.70
CA VAL A 169 -15.26 7.98 13.43
C VAL A 169 -15.95 7.58 14.73
N SER A 170 -17.27 7.75 14.79
CA SER A 170 -18.12 7.30 15.90
C SER A 170 -19.36 6.58 15.34
N GLY A 171 -19.37 5.24 15.43
CA GLY A 171 -20.31 4.42 14.68
C GLY A 171 -20.09 4.62 13.18
N CYS A 172 -21.13 5.01 12.44
CA CYS A 172 -21.02 5.44 11.05
C CYS A 172 -21.05 6.96 10.84
N ASN A 173 -20.75 7.73 11.89
CA ASN A 173 -20.66 9.17 11.79
C ASN A 173 -19.20 9.58 11.64
N ILE A 174 -18.95 10.52 10.75
CA ILE A 174 -17.65 11.12 10.49
C ILE A 174 -17.81 12.64 10.33
N GLN A 175 -16.83 13.38 10.82
CA GLN A 175 -16.78 14.84 10.68
C GLN A 175 -16.11 15.23 9.37
N ASP A 176 -16.14 16.51 9.00
CA ASP A 176 -15.30 16.97 7.90
C ASP A 176 -13.82 16.76 8.22
N ILE A 177 -13.12 16.01 7.37
CA ILE A 177 -11.69 15.70 7.51
C ILE A 177 -10.83 16.32 6.42
N SER A 178 -11.38 17.16 5.54
CA SER A 178 -10.67 17.73 4.38
C SER A 178 -9.33 18.36 4.78
N GLY A 179 -8.23 17.81 4.24
CA GLY A 179 -6.86 18.30 4.47
C GLY A 179 -6.35 18.20 5.92
N LYS A 180 -7.08 17.50 6.82
CA LYS A 180 -6.62 17.27 8.19
C LYS A 180 -5.55 16.19 8.19
N ARG A 181 -4.55 16.35 9.06
CA ARG A 181 -3.59 15.27 9.35
C ARG A 181 -4.31 14.20 10.15
N LEU A 182 -4.25 12.97 9.67
CA LEU A 182 -4.91 11.81 10.27
C LEU A 182 -3.91 10.69 10.46
N TYR A 183 -4.13 9.87 11.48
CA TYR A 183 -3.18 8.85 11.88
C TYR A 183 -3.86 7.52 12.14
N LEU A 184 -3.17 6.45 11.74
CA LEU A 184 -3.42 5.12 12.24
C LEU A 184 -2.23 4.75 13.15
N GLY A 185 -2.42 4.92 14.46
CA GLY A 185 -1.31 4.86 15.42
C GLY A 185 -0.35 6.03 15.26
N ASP A 186 0.92 5.71 14.97
CA ASP A 186 1.99 6.67 14.71
C ASP A 186 2.17 6.98 13.21
N VAL A 187 1.40 6.33 12.34
CA VAL A 187 1.51 6.45 10.89
C VAL A 187 0.54 7.49 10.35
N GLU A 188 1.09 8.56 9.75
CA GLU A 188 0.30 9.59 9.06
C GLU A 188 -0.30 9.06 7.76
N LEU A 189 -1.63 9.15 7.65
CA LEU A 189 -2.40 8.76 6.49
C LEU A 189 -2.36 9.84 5.41
N TYR A 190 -2.39 9.41 4.16
CA TYR A 190 -2.56 10.30 3.03
C TYR A 190 -3.99 10.86 3.03
N ASN A 191 -4.12 12.15 3.32
CA ASN A 191 -5.40 12.87 3.35
C ASN A 191 -5.26 14.26 2.72
N PRO A 192 -5.23 14.37 1.38
CA PRO A 192 -5.22 15.64 0.69
C PRO A 192 -6.47 16.48 0.99
N TYR A 193 -6.44 17.77 0.64
CA TYR A 193 -7.61 18.64 0.77
C TYR A 193 -8.77 18.20 -0.12
N VAL A 194 -8.45 17.82 -1.37
CA VAL A 194 -9.41 17.21 -2.30
C VAL A 194 -9.31 15.70 -2.13
N TYR A 195 -10.38 15.06 -1.68
CA TYR A 195 -10.43 13.61 -1.49
C TYR A 195 -10.17 12.87 -2.81
N ASP A 196 -9.22 11.94 -2.80
CA ASP A 196 -8.85 11.11 -3.95
C ASP A 196 -9.38 9.69 -3.72
N GLU A 197 -10.41 9.33 -4.47
CA GLU A 197 -11.08 8.03 -4.32
C GLU A 197 -10.10 6.88 -4.62
N GLY A 198 -10.08 5.88 -3.75
CA GLY A 198 -9.13 4.77 -3.82
C GLY A 198 -7.80 5.05 -3.14
N SER A 199 -7.40 6.32 -2.95
CA SER A 199 -6.11 6.67 -2.33
C SER A 199 -6.27 7.20 -0.90
N SER A 200 -7.13 8.20 -0.71
CA SER A 200 -7.27 8.94 0.54
C SER A 200 -7.64 8.00 1.70
N ILE A 201 -6.96 8.16 2.84
CA ILE A 201 -7.19 7.46 4.13
C ILE A 201 -6.83 5.97 4.13
N SER A 202 -6.86 5.31 2.98
CA SER A 202 -6.46 3.91 2.83
C SER A 202 -4.95 3.72 2.67
N HIS A 203 -4.18 4.80 2.50
CA HIS A 203 -2.74 4.78 2.34
C HIS A 203 -2.04 5.71 3.33
N HIS A 204 -0.74 5.50 3.53
CA HIS A 204 0.07 6.41 4.33
C HIS A 204 0.84 7.43 3.46
N ASN A 205 1.33 8.50 4.06
CA ASN A 205 2.03 9.58 3.34
C ASN A 205 3.58 9.53 3.46
N TYR A 206 4.18 8.33 3.41
CA TYR A 206 5.63 8.11 3.49
C TYR A 206 6.21 7.65 2.14
N PRO A 207 6.86 8.54 1.36
CA PRO A 207 7.38 8.20 0.04
C PRO A 207 8.35 7.02 0.03
N GLY A 208 8.25 6.20 -1.01
CA GLY A 208 9.14 5.07 -1.25
C GLY A 208 8.95 3.87 -0.33
N LYS A 209 7.86 3.85 0.45
CA LYS A 209 7.36 2.70 1.23
C LYS A 209 6.21 2.01 0.49
N LEU A 210 5.94 0.75 0.83
CA LEU A 210 5.04 -0.12 0.09
C LEU A 210 3.60 0.41 0.04
N PHE A 211 3.13 1.01 1.13
CA PHE A 211 1.75 1.49 1.25
C PHE A 211 1.61 3.02 1.09
N TYR A 212 2.58 3.62 0.40
CA TYR A 212 2.52 5.01 -0.01
C TYR A 212 1.44 5.17 -1.07
N TYR A 213 0.65 6.25 -1.01
CA TYR A 213 -0.52 6.44 -1.88
C TYR A 213 -0.19 6.44 -3.38
N ARG A 214 1.08 6.61 -3.76
CA ARG A 214 1.54 6.55 -5.15
C ARG A 214 2.62 5.49 -5.29
N SER A 215 2.30 4.41 -6.01
CA SER A 215 3.29 3.40 -6.36
C SER A 215 4.43 4.02 -7.16
N THR A 216 5.68 3.72 -6.78
CA THR A 216 6.87 4.28 -7.42
C THR A 216 7.38 3.29 -8.47
N PRO A 217 7.44 3.66 -9.76
CA PRO A 217 8.03 2.78 -10.75
C PRO A 217 9.54 2.63 -10.54
N MET A 218 10.14 1.63 -11.19
CA MET A 218 11.59 1.37 -11.13
C MET A 218 12.10 1.07 -9.73
N LYS A 219 11.21 0.67 -8.83
CA LYS A 219 11.53 0.29 -7.45
C LYS A 219 10.75 -0.95 -7.04
N CYS A 220 11.41 -1.86 -6.34
CA CYS A 220 10.72 -2.91 -5.59
C CYS A 220 10.52 -2.41 -4.16
N MET A 221 9.36 -2.69 -3.60
CA MET A 221 8.95 -2.24 -2.29
C MET A 221 8.51 -3.46 -1.46
N TYR A 222 8.81 -3.39 -0.17
CA TYR A 222 8.62 -4.46 0.78
C TYR A 222 7.94 -3.93 2.04
N VAL A 223 7.30 -4.82 2.80
CA VAL A 223 6.65 -4.51 4.07
C VAL A 223 7.68 -3.91 5.03
N SER A 224 7.49 -2.66 5.42
CA SER A 224 8.41 -1.95 6.30
C SER A 224 7.84 -1.80 7.71
N SER A 225 8.59 -1.17 8.62
CA SER A 225 8.11 -0.87 9.98
C SER A 225 6.83 -0.05 9.99
N THR A 226 6.59 0.76 8.94
CA THR A 226 5.37 1.57 8.80
C THR A 226 4.15 0.67 8.62
N GLU A 227 4.17 -0.25 7.65
CA GLU A 227 3.08 -1.19 7.42
C GLU A 227 2.90 -2.15 8.59
N VAL A 228 4.00 -2.58 9.23
CA VAL A 228 3.95 -3.41 10.45
C VAL A 228 3.21 -2.69 11.59
N SER A 229 3.46 -1.40 11.80
CA SER A 229 2.75 -0.62 12.84
C SER A 229 1.25 -0.57 12.57
N MET A 230 0.87 -0.32 11.31
CA MET A 230 -0.53 -0.31 10.88
C MET A 230 -1.22 -1.67 11.09
N LEU A 231 -0.56 -2.76 10.68
CA LEU A 231 -1.07 -4.13 10.85
C LEU A 231 -1.22 -4.53 12.32
N GLY A 232 -0.28 -4.09 13.18
CA GLY A 232 -0.33 -4.34 14.62
C GLY A 232 -1.61 -3.80 15.27
N LEU A 233 -2.12 -2.66 14.79
CA LEU A 233 -3.38 -2.08 15.27
C LEU A 233 -4.62 -2.89 14.86
N LEU A 234 -4.53 -3.65 13.77
CA LEU A 234 -5.56 -4.61 13.37
C LEU A 234 -5.41 -5.96 14.10
N GLY A 235 -4.48 -6.08 15.05
CA GLY A 235 -4.21 -7.31 15.78
C GLY A 235 -3.34 -8.31 15.01
N VAL A 236 -2.70 -7.89 13.91
CA VAL A 236 -1.80 -8.74 13.12
C VAL A 236 -0.36 -8.46 13.53
N GLY A 237 0.26 -9.41 14.24
CA GLY A 237 1.64 -9.30 14.70
C GLY A 237 2.62 -9.60 13.57
N CYS A 238 3.40 -8.60 13.14
CA CYS A 238 4.36 -8.74 12.04
C CYS A 238 5.77 -8.28 12.41
N SER A 239 6.75 -8.74 11.63
CA SER A 239 8.11 -8.19 11.56
C SER A 239 8.33 -7.50 10.21
N PRO A 240 9.14 -6.44 10.14
CA PRO A 240 9.47 -5.81 8.87
C PRO A 240 10.31 -6.74 8.01
N ASP A 241 10.13 -6.68 6.69
CA ASP A 241 10.99 -7.40 5.75
C ASP A 241 12.40 -6.82 5.82
N SER A 242 13.42 -7.67 5.95
CA SER A 242 14.83 -7.23 5.96
C SER A 242 15.22 -6.41 4.73
N ARG A 243 14.58 -6.66 3.57
CA ARG A 243 14.81 -5.94 2.31
C ARG A 243 14.28 -4.51 2.35
N SER A 244 13.30 -4.22 3.21
CA SER A 244 12.74 -2.88 3.38
C SER A 244 13.72 -1.87 4.02
N ALA A 245 14.73 -2.38 4.76
CA ALA A 245 15.76 -1.57 5.39
C ALA A 245 16.88 -1.18 4.40
N SER A 246 17.24 -2.08 3.46
CA SER A 246 18.25 -1.81 2.43
C SER A 246 17.80 -0.75 1.43
N ASP A 247 16.49 -0.63 1.16
CA ASP A 247 15.94 0.39 0.25
C ASP A 247 15.95 1.82 0.83
N GLN A 248 16.19 1.99 2.14
CA GLN A 248 16.39 3.32 2.72
C GLN A 248 17.82 3.83 2.56
N GLN A 249 18.81 2.95 2.41
CA GLN A 249 20.21 3.34 2.26
C GLN A 249 20.56 3.82 0.85
N ALA A 250 19.79 3.44 -0.17
CA ALA A 250 20.02 3.87 -1.56
C ALA A 250 19.54 5.30 -1.86
N ASN A 251 18.75 5.93 -0.97
CA ASN A 251 18.19 7.28 -1.14
C ASN A 251 18.87 8.36 -0.27
N LEU A 252 19.99 8.04 0.39
CA LEU A 252 20.89 9.06 0.90
C LEU A 252 21.72 9.58 -0.29
N GLU A 253 21.18 10.57 -0.99
CA GLU A 253 21.94 11.50 -1.82
C GLU A 253 23.28 11.82 -1.12
N PRO A 254 24.44 11.68 -1.80
CA PRO A 254 25.74 11.99 -1.20
C PRO A 254 25.95 13.50 -1.22
N ASN A 255 25.15 14.24 -0.45
CA ASN A 255 25.39 15.64 -0.17
C ASN A 255 25.67 15.79 1.32
N PHE A 256 26.96 15.65 1.67
CA PHE A 256 27.69 16.44 2.68
C PHE A 256 28.98 15.72 3.10
N LEU A 257 29.94 15.63 2.18
CA LEU A 257 31.38 15.53 2.52
C LEU A 257 32.13 16.68 1.82
N PHE A 258 31.74 17.91 2.17
CA PHE A 258 32.63 19.07 2.07
C PHE A 258 32.95 19.53 3.49
N LEU A 259 33.77 18.74 4.18
CA LEU A 259 34.50 19.21 5.35
C LEU A 259 35.95 18.77 5.23
N LEU A 260 36.82 19.77 5.38
CA LEU A 260 38.22 19.68 5.79
C LEU A 260 39.27 19.32 4.73
N SER A 261 39.53 20.26 3.84
CA SER A 261 40.89 20.45 3.32
C SER A 261 41.10 21.89 2.85
N LEU A 262 41.30 22.83 3.79
CA LEU A 262 42.17 24.01 3.59
C LEU A 262 42.52 24.68 4.94
N CYS A 263 43.25 23.95 5.79
CA CYS A 263 44.27 24.60 6.64
C CYS A 263 45.61 24.39 5.94
N ILE A 264 46.54 25.35 6.08
CA ILE A 264 47.75 25.60 5.29
C ILE A 264 47.38 26.47 4.08
N VAL A 265 47.43 27.80 4.13
CA VAL A 265 48.64 28.63 4.32
C VAL A 265 48.25 29.95 4.99
N VAL A 266 48.45 30.09 6.30
CA VAL A 266 48.89 31.35 6.92
C VAL A 266 49.62 30.95 8.19
N LEU A 267 50.94 30.80 8.11
CA LEU A 267 51.92 31.00 9.20
C LEU A 267 53.29 30.50 8.73
N GLY A 268 54.22 31.43 8.49
CA GLY A 268 55.65 31.18 8.69
C GLY A 268 56.59 31.31 7.48
N LEU A 269 57.20 32.49 7.37
CA LEU A 269 58.66 32.70 7.17
C LEU A 269 59.30 32.27 5.84
N HIS A 270 59.49 33.20 4.91
CA HIS A 270 60.78 33.84 4.51
C HIS A 270 60.54 34.91 3.45
#